data_AF-A0A7X7BR77-F1
#
_entry.id   AF-A0A7X7BR77-F1
#
_cell.length_a   1.000
_cell.length_b   1.000
_cell.length_c   1.000
_cell.angle_alpha   90.00
_cell.angle_beta   90.00
_cell.angle_gamma   90.00
#
_symmetry.space_group_name_H-M   'P 1'
#
loop_
_entity.id
_entity.type
_entity.pdbx_description
1 polymer ?
#
loop_
_entity_poly.entity_id
_entity_poly.type
_entity_poly.pdbx_seq_one_letter_code
_entity_poly.pdbx_strand_id
1 'polypeptide(L)'
;YRAKVFSGLKYIRQNRFLKYYFWSCICYSFVSPALIILLPKLADKLGSAGLYSTFYLCFVGGFLLGALISGKLTPKVKTISYTWMLSTIPLLMMIFFLSNWLALSVLIALFGFLTSFQNILSESMIQITTEDAYLGRVLTTIRTSTSIGGPISSVVAGIMLDHSGDQILIILCAVFVLIGGINMLFAKEAAN
;
A
#
# COMPACT_ATOMS: atom_id res chain seq x y z
N TYR A 1 10.50 -30.04 -3.79
CA TYR A 1 10.65 -28.56 -3.84
C TYR A 1 9.30 -27.83 -3.90
N ARG A 2 8.39 -28.18 -4.83
CA ARG A 2 7.01 -27.60 -4.91
C ARG A 2 6.24 -27.64 -3.57
N ALA A 3 6.33 -28.74 -2.81
CA ALA A 3 5.70 -28.85 -1.48
C ALA A 3 6.19 -27.81 -0.45
N LYS A 4 7.43 -27.29 -0.57
CA LYS A 4 7.95 -26.22 0.29
C LYS A 4 7.47 -24.83 -0.13
N VAL A 5 7.20 -24.62 -1.43
CA VAL A 5 6.66 -23.35 -1.96
C VAL A 5 5.18 -23.21 -1.58
N PHE A 6 4.40 -24.29 -1.71
CA PHE A 6 2.99 -24.26 -1.34
C PHE A 6 2.72 -24.31 0.17
N SER A 7 3.73 -24.60 1.01
CA SER A 7 3.52 -24.64 2.45
C SER A 7 3.28 -23.25 3.05
N GLY A 8 3.93 -22.20 2.52
CA GLY A 8 3.65 -20.81 2.90
C GLY A 8 2.23 -20.40 2.54
N LEU A 9 1.79 -20.67 1.32
CA LEU A 9 0.41 -20.41 0.88
C LEU A 9 -0.62 -21.21 1.68
N LYS A 10 -0.33 -22.47 2.00
CA LYS A 10 -1.19 -23.31 2.85
C LYS A 10 -1.32 -22.70 4.25
N TYR A 11 -0.22 -22.25 4.85
CA TYR A 11 -0.22 -21.60 6.16
C TYR A 11 -1.04 -20.31 6.15
N ILE A 12 -0.82 -19.46 5.13
CA ILE A 12 -1.60 -18.22 4.92
C ILE A 12 -3.10 -18.50 4.85
N ARG A 13 -3.52 -19.55 4.15
CA ARG A 13 -4.94 -19.90 4.01
C ARG A 13 -5.58 -20.40 5.30
N GLN A 14 -4.79 -20.98 6.20
CA GLN A 14 -5.25 -21.52 7.48
C GLN A 14 -5.35 -20.44 8.56
N ASN A 15 -4.43 -19.48 8.56
CA ASN A 15 -4.47 -18.34 9.48
C ASN A 15 -5.43 -17.25 8.95
N ARG A 16 -6.42 -16.86 9.77
CA ARG A 16 -7.44 -15.91 9.35
C ARG A 16 -6.85 -14.53 9.03
N PHE A 17 -5.98 -13.99 9.87
CA PHE A 17 -5.32 -12.70 9.63
C PHE A 17 -4.52 -12.73 8.34
N LEU A 18 -3.62 -13.71 8.19
CA LEU A 18 -2.73 -13.81 7.03
C LEU A 18 -3.52 -13.92 5.71
N LYS A 19 -4.62 -14.68 5.69
CA LYS A 19 -5.48 -14.82 4.52
C LYS A 19 -6.05 -13.47 4.04
N TYR A 20 -6.60 -12.67 4.96
CA TYR A 20 -7.17 -11.37 4.60
C TYR A 20 -6.07 -10.38 4.26
N TYR A 21 -4.98 -10.35 5.03
CA TYR A 21 -3.83 -9.52 4.73
C TYR A 21 -3.25 -9.80 3.34
N PHE A 22 -3.08 -11.08 2.98
CA PHE A 22 -2.62 -11.49 1.66
C PHE A 22 -3.48 -10.92 0.54
N TRP A 23 -4.80 -11.01 0.65
CA TRP A 23 -5.72 -10.42 -0.34
C TRP A 23 -5.61 -8.90 -0.41
N SER A 24 -5.54 -8.23 0.74
CA SER A 24 -5.35 -6.77 0.79
C SER A 24 -4.02 -6.35 0.16
N CYS A 25 -2.95 -7.12 0.34
CA CYS A 25 -1.67 -6.93 -0.34
C CYS A 25 -1.77 -7.10 -1.86
N ILE A 26 -2.55 -8.07 -2.35
CA ILE A 26 -2.80 -8.21 -3.80
C ILE A 26 -3.49 -6.95 -4.35
N CYS A 27 -4.51 -6.42 -3.67
CA CYS A 27 -5.13 -5.15 -4.07
C CYS A 27 -4.12 -3.99 -4.08
N TYR A 28 -3.31 -3.89 -3.04
CA TYR A 28 -2.31 -2.82 -2.92
C TYR A 28 -1.11 -2.97 -3.87
N SER A 29 -0.85 -4.18 -4.37
CA SER A 29 0.22 -4.43 -5.35
C SER A 29 0.03 -3.65 -6.65
N PHE A 30 -1.20 -3.23 -6.95
CA PHE A 30 -1.48 -2.31 -8.04
C PHE A 30 -1.16 -0.85 -7.70
N VAL A 31 -1.39 -0.43 -6.46
CA VAL A 31 -1.38 0.98 -6.05
C VAL A 31 0.02 1.57 -6.07
N SER A 32 0.99 0.89 -5.47
CA SER A 32 2.35 1.42 -5.32
C SER A 32 3.05 1.69 -6.67
N PRO A 33 3.08 0.75 -7.64
CA PRO A 33 3.70 1.00 -8.94
C PRO A 33 2.96 2.09 -9.74
N ALA A 34 1.62 2.08 -9.71
CA ALA A 34 0.80 3.08 -10.38
C ALA A 34 1.12 4.50 -9.88
N LEU A 35 1.26 4.69 -8.56
CA LEU A 35 1.63 5.98 -7.99
C LEU A 35 3.06 6.39 -8.35
N ILE A 36 4.02 5.46 -8.40
CA ILE A 36 5.40 5.76 -8.83
C ILE A 36 5.43 6.34 -10.24
N ILE A 37 4.58 5.85 -11.16
CA ILE A 37 4.48 6.37 -12.53
C ILE A 37 3.68 7.68 -12.58
N LEU A 38 2.68 7.84 -11.72
CA LEU A 38 1.89 9.06 -11.62
C LEU A 38 2.73 10.28 -11.22
N LEU A 39 3.63 10.15 -10.25
CA LEU A 39 4.41 11.28 -9.72
C LEU A 39 5.19 12.08 -10.78
N PRO A 40 6.00 11.46 -11.67
CA PRO A 40 6.71 12.21 -12.72
C PRO A 40 5.76 12.86 -13.73
N LYS A 41 4.61 12.22 -14.03
CA LYS A 41 3.58 12.82 -14.91
C LYS A 41 2.97 14.08 -14.30
N LEU A 42 2.71 14.09 -12.99
CA LEU A 42 2.23 15.28 -12.28
C LEU A 42 3.29 16.39 -12.27
N ALA A 43 4.55 16.03 -12.03
CA ALA A 43 5.66 16.99 -12.04
C ALA A 43 5.84 17.66 -13.42
N ASP A 44 5.73 16.88 -14.50
CA ASP A 44 5.76 17.36 -15.88
C ASP A 44 4.60 18.32 -16.18
N LYS A 45 3.37 17.97 -15.77
CA LYS A 45 2.18 18.84 -15.91
C LYS A 45 2.31 20.17 -15.15
N LEU A 46 3.04 20.18 -14.04
CA LEU A 46 3.33 21.39 -13.26
C LEU A 46 4.55 22.17 -13.78
N GLY A 47 5.19 21.70 -14.86
CA GLY A 47 6.26 22.40 -15.56
C GLY A 47 7.63 22.32 -14.88
N SER A 48 7.83 21.38 -13.94
CA SER A 48 9.11 21.26 -13.22
C SER A 48 9.47 19.81 -12.90
N ALA A 49 10.52 19.31 -13.56
CA ALA A 49 11.08 17.99 -13.29
C ALA A 49 11.58 17.84 -11.83
N GLY A 50 11.98 18.94 -11.17
CA GLY A 50 12.39 18.93 -9.76
C GLY A 50 11.27 18.50 -8.81
N LEU A 51 10.00 18.75 -9.19
CA LEU A 51 8.84 18.38 -8.37
C LEU A 51 8.68 16.86 -8.23
N TYR A 52 9.18 16.06 -9.16
CA TYR A 52 9.17 14.61 -9.01
C TYR A 52 9.94 14.18 -7.75
N SER A 53 11.18 14.67 -7.61
CA SER A 53 12.01 14.42 -6.43
C SER A 53 11.36 14.99 -5.18
N THR A 54 10.73 16.17 -5.26
CA THR A 54 9.98 16.76 -4.13
C THR A 54 8.84 15.84 -3.68
N PHE A 55 7.99 15.37 -4.60
CA PHE A 55 6.89 14.47 -4.29
C PHE A 55 7.38 13.15 -3.69
N TYR A 56 8.44 12.59 -4.24
CA TYR A 56 9.04 11.36 -3.71
C TYR A 56 9.58 11.57 -2.28
N LEU A 57 10.29 12.68 -2.03
CA LEU A 57 10.79 13.04 -0.70
C LEU A 57 9.65 13.31 0.29
N CYS A 58 8.57 13.95 -0.14
CA CYS A 58 7.38 14.14 0.70
C CYS A 58 6.75 12.80 1.09
N PHE A 59 6.60 11.86 0.16
CA PHE A 59 6.12 10.51 0.45
C PHE A 59 7.01 9.82 1.49
N VAL A 60 8.32 9.78 1.24
CA VAL A 60 9.30 9.14 2.13
C VAL A 60 9.33 9.83 3.50
N GLY A 61 9.32 11.15 3.55
CA GLY A 61 9.30 11.93 4.79
C GLY A 61 8.05 11.63 5.62
N GLY A 62 6.87 11.62 4.98
CA GLY A 62 5.63 11.21 5.62
C GLY A 62 5.70 9.77 6.13
N PHE A 63 6.19 8.84 5.31
CA PHE A 63 6.35 7.44 5.66
C PHE A 63 7.27 7.25 6.87
N LEU A 64 8.44 7.91 6.91
CA LEU A 64 9.38 7.82 8.04
C LEU A 64 8.75 8.34 9.33
N LEU A 65 8.07 9.48 9.28
CA LEU A 65 7.34 10.00 10.45
C LEU A 65 6.25 9.02 10.92
N GLY A 66 5.52 8.44 9.97
CA GLY A 66 4.53 7.41 10.25
C GLY A 66 5.17 6.20 10.93
N ALA A 67 6.32 5.74 10.44
CA ALA A 67 7.03 4.56 10.93
C ALA A 67 7.52 4.75 12.37
N LEU A 68 8.05 5.93 12.69
CA LEU A 68 8.49 6.29 14.04
C LEU A 68 7.35 6.25 15.06
N ILE A 69 6.14 6.64 14.65
CA ILE A 69 4.96 6.60 15.51
C ILE A 69 4.40 5.17 15.58
N SER A 70 4.16 4.55 14.43
CA SER A 70 3.52 3.23 14.36
C SER A 70 4.38 2.12 14.97
N GLY A 71 5.71 2.24 14.91
CA GLY A 71 6.63 1.28 15.56
C GLY A 71 6.52 1.23 17.08
N LYS A 72 5.87 2.22 17.71
CA LYS A 72 5.61 2.25 19.15
C LYS A 72 4.21 1.77 19.53
N LEU A 73 3.36 1.48 18.55
CA LEU A 73 1.98 1.07 18.79
C LEU A 73 1.86 -0.45 18.82
N THR A 74 0.97 -0.95 19.67
CA THR A 74 0.58 -2.36 19.64
C THR A 74 -0.18 -2.63 18.33
N PRO A 75 0.23 -3.62 17.53
CA PRO A 75 -0.44 -3.91 16.28
C PRO A 75 -1.83 -4.48 16.57
N LYS A 76 -2.85 -3.89 15.95
CA LYS A 76 -4.25 -4.32 16.04
C LYS A 76 -4.84 -4.35 14.63
N VAL A 77 -5.64 -5.36 14.33
CA VAL A 77 -6.27 -5.51 13.02
C VAL A 77 -7.14 -4.30 12.68
N LYS A 78 -7.89 -3.78 13.67
CA LYS A 78 -8.72 -2.59 13.48
C LYS A 78 -7.88 -1.37 13.11
N THR A 79 -6.77 -1.14 13.81
CA THR A 79 -5.87 -0.02 13.52
C THR A 79 -5.30 -0.13 12.11
N ILE A 80 -4.78 -1.30 11.73
CA ILE A 80 -4.26 -1.57 10.37
C ILE A 80 -5.33 -1.25 9.33
N SER A 81 -6.55 -1.78 9.52
CA SER A 81 -7.66 -1.63 8.58
C SER A 81 -8.09 -0.17 8.43
N TYR A 82 -8.25 0.54 9.55
CA TYR A 82 -8.65 1.95 9.53
C TYR A 82 -7.58 2.84 8.92
N THR A 83 -6.29 2.62 9.20
CA THR A 83 -5.22 3.41 8.56
C THR A 83 -5.14 3.15 7.06
N TRP A 84 -5.39 1.90 6.64
CA TRP A 84 -5.50 1.52 5.23
C TRP A 84 -6.64 2.29 4.55
N MET A 85 -7.85 2.25 5.12
CA MET A 85 -9.01 2.98 4.61
C MET A 85 -8.80 4.50 4.64
N LEU A 86 -8.21 5.03 5.71
CA LEU A 86 -7.99 6.47 5.85
C LEU A 86 -7.03 7.01 4.79
N SER A 87 -6.10 6.18 4.30
CA SER A 87 -5.17 6.55 3.23
C SER A 87 -5.86 6.83 1.88
N THR A 88 -7.14 6.47 1.71
CA THR A 88 -7.91 6.83 0.50
C THR A 88 -8.24 8.32 0.46
N ILE A 89 -8.36 8.98 1.62
CA ILE A 89 -8.70 10.40 1.71
C ILE A 89 -7.64 11.27 1.03
N PRO A 90 -6.34 11.22 1.41
CA PRO A 90 -5.33 12.03 0.75
C PRO A 90 -5.24 11.71 -0.76
N LEU A 91 -5.39 10.45 -1.17
CA LEU A 91 -5.42 10.08 -2.59
C LEU A 91 -6.56 10.78 -3.34
N LEU A 92 -7.80 10.65 -2.87
CA LEU A 92 -8.95 11.29 -3.53
C LEU A 92 -8.86 12.82 -3.50
N MET A 93 -8.30 13.39 -2.43
CA MET A 93 -8.09 14.83 -2.34
C MET A 93 -7.12 15.34 -3.42
N MET A 94 -6.13 14.54 -3.87
CA MET A 94 -5.18 14.97 -4.92
C MET A 94 -5.90 15.42 -6.20
N ILE A 95 -7.06 14.83 -6.51
CA ILE A 95 -7.86 15.16 -7.70
C ILE A 95 -8.24 16.64 -7.76
N PHE A 96 -8.51 17.26 -6.60
CA PHE A 96 -8.92 18.65 -6.51
C PHE A 96 -7.73 19.63 -6.52
N PHE A 97 -6.51 19.12 -6.36
CA PHE A 97 -5.30 19.93 -6.21
C PHE A 97 -4.23 19.62 -7.25
N LEU A 98 -4.57 19.00 -8.38
CA LEU A 98 -3.62 18.60 -9.43
C LEU A 98 -2.77 19.75 -9.96
N SER A 99 -3.27 20.99 -9.93
CA SER A 99 -2.55 22.19 -10.37
C SER A 99 -1.76 22.90 -9.27
N ASN A 100 -1.78 22.39 -8.03
CA ASN A 100 -1.13 23.00 -6.87
C ASN A 100 -0.08 22.06 -6.29
N TRP A 101 1.18 22.28 -6.67
CA TRP A 101 2.31 21.44 -6.26
C TRP A 101 2.47 21.35 -4.73
N LEU A 102 2.18 22.42 -4.00
CA LEU A 102 2.33 22.46 -2.54
C LEU A 102 1.26 21.60 -1.86
N ALA A 103 0.00 21.74 -2.30
CA ALA A 103 -1.09 20.91 -1.79
C ALA A 103 -0.87 19.42 -2.11
N LEU A 104 -0.41 19.09 -3.33
CA LEU A 104 -0.05 17.71 -3.68
C LEU A 104 1.06 17.18 -2.78
N SER A 105 2.10 17.96 -2.52
CA SER A 105 3.23 17.57 -1.66
C SER A 105 2.74 17.18 -0.25
N VAL A 106 1.84 17.97 0.33
CA VAL A 106 1.23 17.69 1.64
C VAL A 106 0.38 16.42 1.61
N LEU A 107 -0.46 16.25 0.59
CA LEU A 107 -1.31 15.07 0.45
C LEU A 107 -0.51 13.79 0.23
N ILE A 108 0.59 13.87 -0.54
CA ILE A 108 1.51 12.75 -0.77
C ILE A 108 2.24 12.38 0.52
N ALA A 109 2.68 13.38 1.30
CA ALA A 109 3.25 13.12 2.63
C ALA A 109 2.24 12.46 3.57
N LEU A 110 0.99 12.94 3.61
CA LEU A 110 -0.06 12.34 4.42
C LEU A 110 -0.38 10.91 3.98
N PHE A 111 -0.39 10.63 2.67
CA PHE A 111 -0.55 9.29 2.15
C PHE A 111 0.60 8.37 2.56
N GLY A 112 1.86 8.83 2.46
CA GLY A 112 3.03 8.10 2.94
C GLY A 112 2.97 7.79 4.43
N PHE A 113 2.57 8.79 5.23
CA PHE A 113 2.38 8.66 6.67
C PHE A 113 1.38 7.54 7.03
N LEU A 114 0.19 7.56 6.43
CA LEU A 114 -0.84 6.54 6.68
C LEU A 114 -0.44 5.16 6.15
N THR A 115 0.25 5.11 5.00
CA THR A 115 0.80 3.88 4.43
C THR A 115 1.77 3.21 5.40
N SER A 116 2.58 3.99 6.12
CA SER A 116 3.53 3.43 7.09
C SER A 116 2.84 2.72 8.25
N PHE A 117 1.73 3.24 8.77
CA PHE A 117 1.00 2.58 9.86
C PHE A 117 0.58 1.17 9.45
N GLN A 118 -0.03 1.06 8.28
CA GLN A 118 -0.40 -0.23 7.74
C GLN A 118 0.82 -1.12 7.54
N ASN A 119 1.91 -0.61 6.96
CA ASN A 119 3.11 -1.38 6.66
C ASN A 119 3.75 -1.96 7.94
N ILE A 120 4.06 -1.09 8.90
CA ILE A 120 4.77 -1.47 10.12
C ILE A 120 3.90 -2.36 11.01
N LEU A 121 2.65 -1.97 11.27
CA LEU A 121 1.77 -2.76 12.14
C LEU A 121 1.41 -4.11 11.52
N SER A 122 1.27 -4.19 10.19
CA SER A 122 1.04 -5.47 9.53
C SER A 122 2.26 -6.37 9.58
N GLU A 123 3.47 -5.84 9.35
CA GLU A 123 4.70 -6.63 9.46
C GLU A 123 4.87 -7.17 10.89
N SER A 124 4.64 -6.35 11.91
CA SER A 124 4.62 -6.80 13.31
C SER A 124 3.56 -7.86 13.57
N MET A 125 2.35 -7.71 13.03
CA MET A 125 1.29 -8.71 13.20
C MET A 125 1.61 -10.04 12.48
N ILE A 126 2.27 -10.01 11.31
CA ILE A 126 2.76 -11.24 10.65
C ILE A 126 3.77 -11.95 11.56
N GLN A 127 4.70 -11.22 12.15
CA GLN A 127 5.71 -11.79 13.06
C GLN A 127 5.07 -12.40 14.32
N ILE A 128 4.06 -11.75 14.90
CA ILE A 128 3.35 -12.27 16.09
C ILE A 128 2.50 -13.50 15.75
N THR A 129 1.86 -13.53 14.58
CA THR A 129 0.86 -14.56 14.24
C THR A 129 1.42 -15.76 13.50
N THR A 130 2.71 -15.73 13.14
CA THR A 130 3.36 -16.77 12.35
C THR A 130 4.45 -17.45 13.15
N GLU A 131 4.41 -18.77 13.22
CA GLU A 131 5.49 -19.56 13.80
C GLU A 131 6.83 -19.32 13.06
N ASP A 132 7.93 -19.23 13.80
CA ASP A 132 9.28 -18.96 13.26
C ASP A 132 9.66 -19.89 12.10
N ALA A 133 9.27 -21.18 12.19
CA ALA A 133 9.54 -22.19 11.17
C ALA A 133 8.87 -21.89 9.81
N TYR A 134 7.81 -21.07 9.80
CA TYR A 134 7.03 -20.69 8.62
C TYR A 134 7.17 -19.22 8.24
N LEU A 135 7.68 -18.35 9.13
CA LEU A 135 7.77 -16.90 8.92
C LEU A 135 8.41 -16.53 7.58
N GLY A 136 9.61 -17.06 7.31
CA GLY A 136 10.29 -16.82 6.04
C GLY A 136 9.47 -17.25 4.82
N ARG A 137 8.75 -18.38 4.91
CA ARG A 137 7.91 -18.90 3.81
C ARG A 137 6.67 -18.04 3.59
N VAL A 138 6.05 -17.56 4.67
CA VAL A 138 4.89 -16.65 4.60
C VAL A 138 5.30 -15.33 3.95
N LEU A 139 6.39 -14.70 4.41
CA LEU A 139 6.89 -13.45 3.86
C LEU A 139 7.28 -13.59 2.38
N THR A 140 8.02 -14.64 2.00
CA THR A 140 8.35 -14.89 0.59
C THR A 140 7.08 -15.10 -0.23
N THR A 141 6.10 -15.86 0.26
CA THR A 141 4.85 -16.09 -0.49
C THR A 141 4.09 -14.80 -0.73
N ILE A 142 3.92 -13.95 0.29
CA ILE A 142 3.27 -12.64 0.17
C ILE A 142 4.03 -11.78 -0.84
N ARG A 143 5.33 -11.58 -0.63
CA ARG A 143 6.17 -10.69 -1.45
C ARG A 143 6.21 -11.13 -2.91
N THR A 144 6.45 -12.42 -3.19
CA THR A 144 6.46 -12.94 -4.56
C THR A 144 5.10 -12.76 -5.25
N SER A 145 4.00 -12.99 -4.53
CA SER A 145 2.66 -12.82 -5.10
C SER A 145 2.37 -11.36 -5.41
N THR A 146 2.78 -10.44 -4.54
CA THR A 146 2.59 -9.00 -4.76
C THR A 146 3.53 -8.44 -5.83
N SER A 147 4.72 -9.00 -6.03
CA SER A 147 5.66 -8.52 -7.06
C SER A 147 5.12 -8.67 -8.48
N ILE A 148 4.20 -9.62 -8.72
CA ILE A 148 3.51 -9.77 -10.01
C ILE A 148 2.60 -8.57 -10.30
N GLY A 149 2.04 -7.94 -9.27
CA GLY A 149 1.24 -6.73 -9.40
C GLY A 149 2.04 -5.55 -9.98
N GLY A 150 3.36 -5.51 -9.77
CA GLY A 150 4.27 -4.50 -10.28
C GLY A 150 4.18 -4.30 -11.80
N PRO A 151 4.62 -5.27 -12.62
CA PRO A 151 4.57 -5.16 -14.07
C PRO A 151 3.17 -4.90 -14.63
N ILE A 152 2.15 -5.59 -14.10
CA ILE A 152 0.76 -5.44 -14.56
C ILE A 152 0.28 -4.01 -14.30
N SER A 153 0.51 -3.51 -13.08
CA SER A 153 0.16 -2.14 -12.71
C SER A 153 0.87 -1.12 -13.58
N SER A 154 2.18 -1.27 -13.80
CA SER A 154 2.95 -0.32 -14.60
C SER A 154 2.41 -0.19 -16.02
N VAL A 155 2.06 -1.30 -16.68
CA VAL A 155 1.48 -1.29 -18.02
C VAL A 155 0.11 -0.62 -18.02
N VAL A 156 -0.77 -1.03 -17.11
CA VAL A 156 -2.14 -0.48 -17.03
C VAL A 156 -2.11 1.00 -16.68
N ALA A 157 -1.31 1.41 -15.70
CA ALA A 157 -1.16 2.80 -15.28
C ALA A 157 -0.60 3.66 -16.40
N GLY A 158 0.42 3.19 -17.15
CA GLY A 158 0.95 3.89 -18.31
C GLY A 158 -0.13 4.16 -19.37
N ILE A 159 -0.83 3.11 -19.80
CA ILE A 159 -1.94 3.22 -20.78
C ILE A 159 -3.02 4.19 -20.28
N MET A 160 -3.39 4.10 -18.99
CA MET A 160 -4.40 5.00 -18.41
C MET A 160 -3.93 6.46 -18.38
N LEU A 161 -2.67 6.73 -18.08
CA LEU A 161 -2.13 8.10 -18.06
C LEU A 161 -2.05 8.71 -19.46
N ASP A 162 -1.88 7.89 -20.49
CA ASP A 162 -1.84 8.34 -21.88
C ASP A 162 -3.24 8.61 -22.47
N HIS A 163 -4.27 7.86 -22.06
CA HIS A 163 -5.61 7.91 -22.67
C HIS A 163 -6.74 8.42 -21.76
N SER A 164 -6.72 8.06 -20.48
CA SER A 164 -7.84 8.23 -19.54
C SER A 164 -7.61 9.34 -18.51
N GLY A 165 -6.36 9.80 -18.35
CA GLY A 165 -5.97 10.88 -17.47
C GLY A 165 -5.74 10.49 -16.01
N ASP A 166 -5.03 11.36 -15.30
CA ASP A 166 -4.53 11.12 -13.93
C ASP A 166 -5.65 10.83 -12.92
N GLN A 167 -6.80 11.48 -13.08
CA GLN A 167 -7.92 11.37 -12.13
C GLN A 167 -8.47 9.95 -12.05
N ILE A 168 -8.62 9.27 -13.20
CA ILE A 168 -9.16 7.90 -13.24
C ILE A 168 -8.17 6.93 -12.58
N LEU A 169 -6.87 7.11 -12.81
CA LEU A 169 -5.85 6.31 -12.14
C LEU A 169 -5.87 6.51 -10.61
N ILE A 170 -5.98 7.76 -10.15
CA ILE A 170 -6.08 8.09 -8.72
C ILE A 170 -7.32 7.45 -8.08
N ILE A 171 -8.48 7.53 -8.74
CA ILE A 171 -9.72 6.89 -8.28
C ILE A 171 -9.54 5.37 -8.19
N LEU A 172 -8.95 4.75 -9.20
CA LEU A 172 -8.70 3.31 -9.22
C LEU A 172 -7.78 2.88 -8.07
N CYS A 173 -6.69 3.62 -7.83
CA CYS A 173 -5.81 3.42 -6.68
C CYS A 173 -6.57 3.53 -5.36
N ALA A 174 -7.38 4.59 -5.18
CA ALA A 174 -8.17 4.79 -3.97
C ALA A 174 -9.18 3.65 -3.75
N VAL A 175 -9.82 3.14 -4.80
CA VAL A 175 -10.73 1.98 -4.73
C VAL A 175 -9.99 0.73 -4.27
N PHE A 176 -8.82 0.42 -4.83
CA PHE A 176 -8.04 -0.74 -4.41
C PHE A 176 -7.56 -0.63 -2.95
N VAL A 177 -7.13 0.55 -2.53
CA VAL A 177 -6.78 0.83 -1.13
C VAL A 177 -8.01 0.63 -0.22
N LEU A 178 -9.17 1.17 -0.60
CA LEU A 178 -10.40 1.06 0.18
C LEU A 178 -10.86 -0.39 0.32
N ILE A 179 -10.87 -1.15 -0.79
CA ILE A 179 -11.22 -2.57 -0.80
C ILE A 179 -10.25 -3.36 0.09
N GLY A 180 -8.95 -3.08 0.00
CA GLY A 180 -7.93 -3.72 0.84
C GLY A 180 -8.18 -3.45 2.34
N GLY A 181 -8.49 -2.22 2.70
CA GLY A 181 -8.82 -1.84 4.08
C GLY A 181 -10.12 -2.47 4.59
N ILE A 182 -11.19 -2.45 3.79
CA ILE A 182 -12.47 -3.10 4.13
C ILE A 182 -12.29 -4.61 4.28
N ASN A 183 -11.56 -5.25 3.37
CA ASN A 183 -11.25 -6.67 3.43
C ASN A 183 -10.52 -7.03 4.75
N MET A 184 -9.64 -6.15 5.20
CA MET A 184 -8.88 -6.34 6.43
C MET A 184 -9.76 -6.31 7.70
N LEU A 185 -10.90 -5.61 7.70
CA LEU A 185 -11.83 -5.61 8.83
C LEU A 185 -12.42 -7.00 9.14
N PHE A 186 -12.44 -7.91 8.15
CA PHE A 186 -12.91 -9.28 8.33
C PHE A 186 -11.85 -10.23 8.91
N ALA A 187 -10.60 -9.77 8.99
CA ALA A 187 -9.59 -10.45 9.80
C ALA A 187 -10.00 -10.37 11.27
N LYS A 188 -9.94 -11.51 11.96
CA LYS A 188 -10.01 -11.50 13.42
C LYS A 188 -8.61 -11.19 13.95
N GLU A 189 -8.54 -10.46 15.06
CA GLU A 189 -7.33 -10.43 15.86
C GLU A 189 -6.96 -11.86 16.23
N ALA A 190 -5.68 -12.21 16.16
CA ALA A 190 -5.23 -13.47 16.72
C ALA A 190 -5.60 -13.44 18.21
N ALA A 191 -6.32 -14.46 18.67
CA ALA A 191 -6.64 -14.59 20.08
C ALA A 191 -5.30 -14.69 20.83
N ASN A 192 -5.06 -13.77 21.76
CA ASN A 192 -4.06 -13.95 22.81
C ASN A 192 -4.49 -15.11 23.71
#